data_AF-A0A081NDM2-F1
#
_entry.id   AF-A0A081NDM2-F1
#
_cell.length_a   1.000
_cell.length_b   1.000
_cell.length_c   1.000
_cell.angle_alpha   90.00
_cell.angle_beta   90.00
_cell.angle_gamma   90.00
#
_symmetry.space_group_name_H-M   'P 1'
#
loop_
_entity.id
_entity.type
_entity.pdbx_description
1 polymer ?
#
loop_
_entity_poly.entity_id
_entity_poly.type
_entity_poly.pdbx_seq_one_letter_code
_entity_poly.pdbx_strand_id
1 'polypeptide(L)'
;MMTIVGNSSIFSIEWSLTKKCCDGNQYANFCFWVNNQKLGNFEEEVILSSTIKYLEIFLDNCSNRTINFLSGLTKEEIFGYIYDGVMHTLPSGENKLHESIARAEPEKIEDYRYLSQLRKIFHLDDVGGSAFWDKYNVILFNDLYLKVQRIIWRNLSDMSLHEFTIPEHYFDDVARMFLYESNRI
;
A
#
# COMPACT_ATOMS: atom_id res chain seq x y z
N MET A 1 10.06 21.56 0.96
CA MET A 1 8.78 22.16 1.42
C MET A 1 7.84 20.99 1.63
N MET A 2 7.27 20.88 2.83
CA MET A 2 6.34 19.82 3.16
C MET A 2 5.02 20.05 2.41
N THR A 3 4.52 19.03 1.73
CA THR A 3 3.29 19.08 0.95
C THR A 3 2.37 17.96 1.44
N ILE A 4 1.07 18.27 1.53
CA ILE A 4 0.05 17.31 1.92
C ILE A 4 -1.18 17.48 1.03
N VAL A 5 -1.75 16.38 0.56
CA VAL A 5 -3.01 16.37 -0.20
C VAL A 5 -4.01 15.42 0.45
N GLY A 6 -5.28 15.80 0.45
CA GLY A 6 -6.37 15.08 1.11
C GLY A 6 -6.71 15.65 2.49
N ASN A 7 -7.47 14.88 3.27
CA ASN A 7 -7.85 15.23 4.64
C ASN A 7 -7.31 14.17 5.59
N SER A 8 -6.39 14.55 6.47
CA SER A 8 -5.74 13.61 7.40
C SER A 8 -6.71 12.89 8.34
N SER A 9 -7.91 13.43 8.60
CA SER A 9 -8.95 12.74 9.37
C SER A 9 -9.64 11.61 8.59
N ILE A 10 -9.42 11.51 7.28
CA ILE A 10 -9.95 10.48 6.39
C ILE A 10 -8.77 9.71 5.80
N PHE A 11 -8.12 10.33 4.81
CA PHE A 11 -6.90 9.87 4.18
C PHE A 11 -6.15 11.07 3.58
N SER A 12 -4.83 11.14 3.77
CA SER A 12 -3.97 12.09 3.06
C SER A 12 -2.61 11.51 2.75
N ILE A 13 -1.97 12.02 1.70
CA ILE A 13 -0.57 11.71 1.37
C ILE A 13 0.27 12.92 1.74
N GLU A 14 1.29 12.71 2.57
CA GLU A 14 2.27 13.72 2.96
C GLU A 14 3.63 13.37 2.36
N TRP A 15 4.32 14.36 1.76
CA TRP A 15 5.67 14.18 1.27
C TRP A 15 6.48 15.47 1.33
N SER A 16 7.80 15.32 1.38
CA SER A 16 8.74 16.44 1.26
C SER A 16 9.95 15.99 0.48
N LEU A 17 10.25 16.68 -0.63
CA LEU A 17 11.50 16.47 -1.35
C LEU A 17 12.69 16.83 -0.44
N THR A 18 13.61 15.89 -0.27
CA THR A 18 14.81 16.05 0.57
C THR A 18 16.04 16.34 -0.29
N LYS A 19 16.20 15.61 -1.40
CA LYS A 19 17.39 15.69 -2.26
C LYS A 19 17.06 15.44 -3.72
N LYS A 20 17.71 16.19 -4.61
CA LYS A 20 17.83 15.86 -6.05
C LYS A 20 19.27 15.48 -6.34
N CYS A 21 19.48 14.29 -6.90
CA CYS A 21 20.79 13.80 -7.29
C CYS A 21 21.10 14.11 -8.76
N CYS A 22 22.38 14.16 -9.11
CA CYS A 22 22.83 14.47 -10.48
C CYS A 22 22.46 13.39 -11.51
N ASP A 23 22.13 12.18 -11.05
CA ASP A 23 21.67 11.05 -11.85
C ASP A 23 20.16 11.12 -12.19
N GLY A 24 19.48 12.18 -11.75
CA GLY A 24 18.04 12.38 -11.96
C GLY A 24 17.16 11.76 -10.87
N ASN A 25 17.73 11.03 -9.90
CA ASN A 25 16.96 10.49 -8.79
C ASN A 25 16.54 11.60 -7.82
N GLN A 26 15.28 11.56 -7.43
CA GLN A 26 14.70 12.44 -6.43
C GLN A 26 14.37 11.63 -5.18
N TYR A 27 14.81 12.11 -4.03
CA TYR A 27 14.54 11.51 -2.73
C TYR A 27 13.55 12.39 -1.98
N ALA A 28 12.63 11.74 -1.28
CA ALA A 28 11.62 12.40 -0.49
C ALA A 28 11.36 11.64 0.81
N ASN A 29 10.91 12.35 1.83
CA ASN A 29 10.15 11.76 2.91
C ASN A 29 8.71 11.55 2.42
N PHE A 30 8.09 10.43 2.81
CA PHE A 30 6.76 10.04 2.34
C PHE A 30 6.01 9.24 3.40
N CYS A 31 4.74 9.56 3.64
CA CYS A 31 3.86 8.75 4.48
C CYS A 31 2.40 8.93 4.10
N PHE A 32 1.56 8.03 4.63
CA PHE A 32 0.12 8.19 4.60
C PHE A 32 -0.37 8.71 5.95
N TRP A 33 -1.48 9.44 5.92
CA TRP A 33 -2.31 9.62 7.10
C TRP A 33 -3.62 8.89 6.89
N VAL A 34 -4.05 8.16 7.92
CA VAL A 34 -5.32 7.44 7.98
C VAL A 34 -5.94 7.76 9.32
N ASN A 35 -7.09 8.44 9.34
CA ASN A 35 -7.77 8.84 10.58
C ASN A 35 -6.86 9.53 11.62
N ASN A 36 -6.09 10.52 11.18
CA ASN A 36 -5.09 11.27 11.95
C ASN A 36 -3.92 10.43 12.48
N GLN A 37 -3.79 9.17 12.06
CA GLN A 37 -2.63 8.33 12.33
C GLN A 37 -1.70 8.32 11.13
N LYS A 38 -0.41 8.57 11.37
CA LYS A 38 0.64 8.48 10.35
C LYS A 38 1.03 7.01 10.15
N LEU A 39 0.94 6.53 8.91
CA LEU A 39 1.45 5.23 8.47
C LEU A 39 2.69 5.43 7.60
N GLY A 40 3.75 4.70 7.93
CA GLY A 40 5.09 4.86 7.37
C GLY A 40 6.00 5.75 8.22
N ASN A 41 7.31 5.51 8.15
CA ASN A 41 8.31 6.32 8.83
C ASN A 41 8.69 7.54 7.96
N PHE A 42 8.13 8.71 8.28
CA PHE A 42 8.39 9.93 7.51
C PHE A 42 9.84 10.42 7.64
N GLU A 43 10.61 9.97 8.62
CA GLU A 43 12.02 10.33 8.72
C GLU A 43 12.90 9.56 7.73
N GLU A 44 12.39 8.47 7.15
CA GLU A 44 13.09 7.68 6.15
C GLU A 44 12.89 8.26 4.75
N GLU A 45 13.97 8.28 3.97
CA GLU A 45 13.93 8.70 2.58
C GLU A 45 13.48 7.53 1.68
N VAL A 46 12.63 7.87 0.71
CA VAL A 46 12.23 7.01 -0.39
C VAL A 46 12.70 7.61 -1.71
N ILE A 47 12.83 6.76 -2.73
CA ILE A 47 13.03 7.23 -4.11
C ILE A 47 11.68 7.66 -4.66
N LEU A 48 11.46 8.96 -4.82
CA LEU A 48 10.17 9.54 -5.19
C LEU A 48 9.66 9.01 -6.55
N SER A 49 10.56 8.85 -7.53
CA SER A 49 10.19 8.30 -8.84
C SER A 49 9.70 6.85 -8.76
N SER A 50 10.23 6.06 -7.83
CA SER A 50 9.75 4.70 -7.56
C SER A 50 8.37 4.74 -6.91
N THR A 51 8.18 5.57 -5.89
CA THR A 51 6.88 5.77 -5.22
C THR A 51 5.80 6.20 -6.21
N ILE A 52 6.08 7.18 -7.08
CA ILE A 52 5.18 7.63 -8.15
C ILE A 52 4.82 6.45 -9.06
N LYS A 53 5.82 5.73 -9.59
CA LYS A 53 5.60 4.61 -10.50
C LYS A 53 4.76 3.50 -9.87
N TYR A 54 5.03 3.14 -8.61
CA TYR A 54 4.24 2.12 -7.92
C TYR A 54 2.81 2.59 -7.66
N LEU A 55 2.60 3.86 -7.34
CA LEU A 55 1.26 4.42 -7.18
C LEU A 55 0.49 4.47 -8.51
N GLU A 56 1.14 4.79 -9.62
CA GLU A 56 0.53 4.72 -10.96
C GLU A 56 0.05 3.30 -11.27
N ILE A 57 0.92 2.29 -11.09
CA ILE A 57 0.57 0.88 -11.26
C ILE A 57 -0.61 0.49 -10.36
N PHE A 58 -0.63 0.96 -9.11
CA PHE A 58 -1.69 0.69 -8.14
C PHE A 58 -3.03 1.35 -8.54
N LEU A 59 -2.98 2.56 -9.11
CA LEU A 59 -4.15 3.27 -9.61
C LEU A 59 -4.69 2.68 -10.91
N ASP A 60 -3.84 2.16 -11.78
CA ASP A 60 -4.25 1.43 -13.00
C ASP A 60 -5.08 0.18 -12.69
N ASN A 61 -4.99 -0.32 -11.45
CA ASN A 61 -5.75 -1.45 -10.95
C ASN A 61 -6.97 -1.06 -10.09
N CYS A 62 -7.37 0.21 -10.04
CA CYS A 62 -8.45 0.66 -9.14
C CYS A 62 -9.80 -0.04 -9.38
N SER A 63 -10.12 -0.38 -10.63
CA SER A 63 -11.34 -1.12 -11.00
C SER A 63 -11.32 -2.59 -10.59
N ASN A 64 -10.14 -3.12 -10.25
CA ASN A 64 -9.94 -4.53 -9.92
C ASN A 64 -9.82 -4.77 -8.41
N ARG A 65 -9.94 -3.71 -7.57
CA ARG A 65 -9.80 -3.82 -6.09
C ARG A 65 -11.03 -4.41 -5.40
N THR A 66 -11.70 -5.37 -6.02
CA THR A 66 -12.88 -6.04 -5.48
C THR A 66 -12.75 -7.54 -5.65
N ILE A 67 -13.10 -8.31 -4.61
CA ILE A 67 -13.28 -9.76 -4.70
C ILE A 67 -14.64 -10.08 -4.08
N ASN A 68 -15.59 -10.55 -4.89
CA ASN A 68 -17.00 -10.62 -4.50
C ASN A 68 -17.24 -11.41 -3.21
N PHE A 69 -16.59 -12.57 -3.04
CA PHE A 69 -16.79 -13.40 -1.84
C PHE A 69 -16.10 -12.85 -0.58
N LEU A 70 -15.22 -11.85 -0.71
CA LEU A 70 -14.58 -11.16 0.41
C LEU A 70 -15.38 -9.95 0.91
N SER A 71 -16.36 -9.48 0.13
CA SER A 71 -17.15 -8.31 0.52
C SER A 71 -17.99 -8.59 1.77
N GLY A 72 -17.96 -7.68 2.75
CA GLY A 72 -18.64 -7.85 4.04
C GLY A 72 -17.93 -8.77 5.05
N LEU A 73 -16.80 -9.37 4.69
CA LEU A 73 -15.98 -10.16 5.63
C LEU A 73 -15.22 -9.27 6.62
N THR A 74 -14.69 -9.89 7.66
CA THR A 74 -13.84 -9.20 8.65
C THR A 74 -12.51 -8.76 8.04
N LYS A 75 -11.85 -7.78 8.66
CA LYS A 75 -10.53 -7.33 8.22
C LYS A 75 -9.50 -8.47 8.28
N GLU A 76 -9.62 -9.37 9.26
CA GLU A 76 -8.75 -10.55 9.42
C GLU A 76 -8.88 -11.50 8.23
N GLU A 77 -10.11 -11.79 7.79
CA GLU A 77 -10.35 -12.67 6.64
C GLU A 77 -9.86 -12.06 5.33
N ILE A 78 -10.15 -10.77 5.09
CA ILE A 78 -9.72 -10.06 3.89
C ILE A 78 -8.19 -9.97 3.85
N PHE A 79 -7.57 -9.55 4.96
CA PHE A 79 -6.13 -9.41 5.05
C PHE A 79 -5.41 -10.74 4.94
N GLY A 80 -5.94 -11.79 5.58
CA GLY A 80 -5.41 -13.15 5.48
C GLY A 80 -5.41 -13.67 4.04
N TYR A 81 -6.48 -13.41 3.29
CA TYR A 81 -6.55 -13.82 1.88
C TYR A 81 -5.61 -13.01 0.98
N ILE A 82 -5.66 -11.68 1.10
CA ILE A 82 -5.01 -10.76 0.16
C ILE A 82 -3.52 -10.58 0.46
N TYR A 83 -3.18 -10.38 1.72
CA TYR A 83 -1.80 -10.11 2.12
C TYR A 83 -1.09 -11.39 2.52
N ASP A 84 -1.62 -12.12 3.51
CA ASP A 84 -0.94 -13.32 4.03
C ASP A 84 -0.93 -14.48 3.01
N GLY A 85 -1.90 -14.51 2.10
CA GLY A 85 -1.91 -15.42 0.95
C GLY A 85 -0.79 -15.16 -0.06
N VAL A 86 -0.19 -13.97 -0.06
CA VAL A 86 0.91 -13.56 -0.95
C VAL A 86 2.25 -13.56 -0.21
N MET A 87 2.27 -12.98 1.00
CA MET A 87 3.45 -12.73 1.81
C MET A 87 3.31 -13.44 3.17
N HIS A 88 4.32 -14.20 3.57
CA HIS A 88 4.43 -14.70 4.93
C HIS A 88 5.18 -13.68 5.81
N THR A 89 4.47 -12.98 6.68
CA THR A 89 5.08 -12.13 7.70
C THR A 89 5.53 -12.96 8.89
N LEU A 90 6.84 -13.02 9.15
CA LEU A 90 7.39 -13.66 10.34
C LEU A 90 7.05 -12.86 11.60
N PRO A 91 7.02 -13.49 12.79
CA PRO A 91 6.84 -12.79 14.07
C PRO A 91 7.89 -11.69 14.33
N SER A 92 9.02 -11.74 13.63
CA SER A 92 10.06 -10.70 13.65
C SER A 92 9.71 -9.45 12.84
N GLY A 93 8.56 -9.41 12.16
CA GLY A 93 8.19 -8.36 11.22
C GLY A 93 8.76 -8.54 9.80
N GLU A 94 9.62 -9.54 9.59
CA GLU A 94 10.18 -9.81 8.26
C GLU A 94 9.12 -10.40 7.31
N ASN A 95 8.87 -9.72 6.19
CA ASN A 95 8.05 -10.25 5.12
C ASN A 95 8.87 -11.17 4.20
N LYS A 96 8.47 -12.43 4.11
CA LYS A 96 8.97 -13.38 3.12
C LYS A 96 7.89 -13.65 2.11
N LEU A 97 8.15 -13.34 0.85
CA LEU A 97 7.27 -13.75 -0.24
C LEU A 97 7.07 -15.27 -0.16
N HIS A 98 5.82 -15.73 -0.33
CA HIS A 98 5.50 -17.15 -0.27
C HIS A 98 6.34 -17.98 -1.27
N GLU A 99 6.91 -17.32 -2.30
CA GLU A 99 8.01 -17.78 -3.16
C GLU A 99 9.15 -18.53 -2.44
N SER A 100 9.53 -18.16 -1.22
CA SER A 100 10.61 -18.84 -0.49
C SER A 100 10.26 -20.28 -0.08
N ILE A 101 8.98 -20.67 -0.15
CA ILE A 101 8.49 -22.04 -0.03
C ILE A 101 8.20 -22.65 -1.43
N ALA A 102 7.87 -21.83 -2.43
CA ALA A 102 7.44 -22.28 -3.77
C ALA A 102 8.54 -22.44 -4.83
N ARG A 103 9.78 -21.96 -4.60
CA ARG A 103 10.92 -22.12 -5.54
C ARG A 103 11.34 -23.57 -5.86
N ALA A 104 10.66 -24.58 -5.29
CA ALA A 104 10.95 -25.98 -5.52
C ALA A 104 10.18 -26.63 -6.70
N GLU A 105 9.11 -26.02 -7.26
CA GLU A 105 8.19 -26.76 -8.14
C GLU A 105 7.70 -25.97 -9.39
N PRO A 106 8.04 -26.42 -10.62
CA PRO A 106 7.62 -25.80 -11.89
C PRO A 106 6.10 -25.76 -12.16
N GLU A 107 5.29 -26.54 -11.41
CA GLU A 107 3.84 -26.65 -11.63
C GLU A 107 3.04 -25.44 -11.07
N LYS A 108 3.70 -24.49 -10.40
CA LYS A 108 3.06 -23.35 -9.69
C LYS A 108 3.17 -21.99 -10.40
N ILE A 109 3.44 -21.98 -11.72
CA ILE A 109 3.59 -20.72 -12.50
C ILE A 109 2.29 -19.90 -12.55
N GLU A 110 1.13 -20.56 -12.57
CA GLU A 110 -0.17 -19.86 -12.54
C GLU A 110 -0.44 -19.21 -11.18
N ASP A 111 -0.10 -19.91 -10.09
CA ASP A 111 -0.16 -19.36 -8.72
C ASP A 111 0.72 -18.11 -8.60
N TYR A 112 1.92 -18.14 -9.19
CA TYR A 112 2.82 -16.99 -9.19
C TYR A 112 2.21 -15.74 -9.82
N ARG A 113 1.62 -15.89 -11.01
CA ARG A 113 1.01 -14.76 -11.73
C ARG A 113 -0.16 -14.20 -10.94
N TYR A 114 -0.95 -15.08 -10.34
CA TYR A 114 -2.06 -14.70 -9.48
C TYR A 114 -1.60 -13.92 -8.24
N LEU A 115 -0.60 -14.41 -7.50
CA LEU A 115 -0.05 -13.73 -6.33
C LEU A 115 0.57 -12.37 -6.68
N SER A 116 1.26 -12.29 -7.83
CA SER A 116 1.80 -11.02 -8.34
C SER A 116 0.70 -10.02 -8.69
N GLN A 117 -0.45 -10.49 -9.19
CA GLN A 117 -1.62 -9.64 -9.45
C GLN A 117 -2.24 -9.15 -8.14
N LEU A 118 -2.45 -10.03 -7.15
CA LEU A 118 -2.98 -9.62 -5.85
C LEU A 118 -2.13 -8.52 -5.22
N ARG A 119 -0.80 -8.67 -5.25
CA ARG A 119 0.12 -7.64 -4.77
C ARG A 119 -0.09 -6.30 -5.45
N LYS A 120 -0.08 -6.26 -6.80
CA LYS A 120 -0.27 -5.01 -7.56
C LYS A 120 -1.63 -4.35 -7.38
N ILE A 121 -2.67 -5.15 -7.16
CA ILE A 121 -4.05 -4.66 -7.04
C ILE A 121 -4.30 -4.11 -5.63
N PHE A 122 -3.82 -4.81 -4.59
CA PHE A 122 -4.28 -4.55 -3.22
C PHE A 122 -3.19 -4.06 -2.27
N HIS A 123 -1.91 -4.38 -2.47
CA HIS A 123 -0.83 -4.03 -1.52
C HIS A 123 -0.40 -2.58 -1.73
N LEU A 124 -0.71 -1.73 -0.75
CA LEU A 124 -0.49 -0.29 -0.79
C LEU A 124 0.87 0.09 -0.18
N ASP A 125 1.42 -0.71 0.72
CA ASP A 125 2.73 -0.49 1.35
C ASP A 125 3.89 -0.46 0.34
N ASP A 126 3.77 -1.19 -0.77
CA ASP A 126 4.73 -1.16 -1.89
C ASP A 126 4.99 0.25 -2.44
N VAL A 127 3.99 1.15 -2.37
CA VAL A 127 4.11 2.54 -2.81
C VAL A 127 5.11 3.31 -1.95
N GLY A 128 5.12 3.05 -0.65
CA GLY A 128 5.93 3.79 0.31
C GLY A 128 7.34 3.22 0.52
N GLY A 129 7.69 2.09 -0.10
CA GLY A 129 9.05 1.55 -0.10
C GLY A 129 9.64 1.37 1.30
N SER A 130 10.84 1.90 1.53
CA SER A 130 11.57 1.83 2.81
C SER A 130 10.77 2.36 3.99
N ALA A 131 9.95 3.40 3.78
CA ALA A 131 9.13 3.96 4.85
C ALA A 131 8.10 2.96 5.40
N PHE A 132 7.80 1.87 4.67
CA PHE A 132 6.76 0.88 5.04
C PHE A 132 7.27 -0.55 5.20
N TRP A 133 8.22 -1.02 4.38
CA TRP A 133 8.61 -2.45 4.21
C TRP A 133 8.66 -3.27 5.52
N ASP A 134 9.30 -2.76 6.56
CA ASP A 134 9.54 -3.40 7.86
C ASP A 134 8.73 -2.80 9.01
N LYS A 135 7.80 -1.88 8.71
CA LYS A 135 6.95 -1.19 9.70
C LYS A 135 5.48 -1.56 9.56
N TYR A 136 5.00 -1.64 8.32
CA TYR A 136 3.59 -1.83 8.03
C TYR A 136 3.38 -2.71 6.81
N ASN A 137 2.39 -3.58 6.91
CA ASN A 137 1.74 -4.19 5.75
C ASN A 137 0.42 -3.48 5.54
N VAL A 138 0.12 -2.99 4.34
CA VAL A 138 -1.07 -2.15 4.12
C VAL A 138 -1.79 -2.61 2.86
N ILE A 139 -3.09 -2.84 2.96
CA ILE A 139 -3.94 -3.11 1.80
C ILE A 139 -5.07 -2.08 1.67
N LEU A 140 -5.52 -1.88 0.45
CA LEU A 140 -6.76 -1.17 0.13
C LEU A 140 -7.71 -2.12 -0.58
N PHE A 141 -8.92 -2.24 -0.06
CA PHE A 141 -9.96 -3.11 -0.59
C PHE A 141 -11.26 -2.32 -0.82
N ASN A 142 -11.88 -2.45 -1.98
CA ASN A 142 -13.21 -1.89 -2.23
C ASN A 142 -14.26 -2.93 -1.79
N ASP A 143 -15.04 -2.59 -0.76
CA ASP A 143 -16.08 -3.46 -0.23
C ASP A 143 -17.41 -3.15 -0.89
N LEU A 144 -17.86 -4.06 -1.77
CA LEU A 144 -19.10 -3.88 -2.53
C LEU A 144 -20.36 -3.97 -1.67
N TYR A 145 -20.29 -4.69 -0.54
CA TYR A 145 -21.43 -4.84 0.37
C TYR A 145 -21.65 -3.55 1.17
N LEU A 146 -20.56 -2.97 1.67
CA LEU A 146 -20.59 -1.74 2.47
C LEU A 146 -20.55 -0.46 1.63
N LYS A 147 -20.17 -0.54 0.34
CA LYS A 147 -19.96 0.60 -0.56
C LYS A 147 -18.96 1.62 0.00
N VAL A 148 -17.81 1.11 0.41
CA VAL A 148 -16.69 1.89 0.97
C VAL A 148 -15.36 1.31 0.51
N GLN A 149 -14.28 2.08 0.64
CA GLN A 149 -12.93 1.52 0.60
C GLN A 149 -12.46 1.26 2.04
N ARG A 150 -11.81 0.12 2.25
CA ARG A 150 -11.27 -0.33 3.53
C ARG A 150 -9.75 -0.28 3.43
N ILE A 151 -9.14 0.58 4.23
CA ILE A 151 -7.70 0.57 4.45
C ILE A 151 -7.46 -0.35 5.64
N ILE A 152 -6.77 -1.46 5.40
CA ILE A 152 -6.46 -2.46 6.44
C ILE A 152 -4.95 -2.53 6.56
N TRP A 153 -4.42 -2.42 7.78
CA TRP A 153 -2.98 -2.48 7.99
C TRP A 153 -2.59 -3.28 9.22
N ARG A 154 -1.46 -3.97 9.10
CA ARG A 154 -0.77 -4.62 10.22
C ARG A 154 0.42 -3.77 10.64
N ASN A 155 0.50 -3.38 11.91
CA ASN A 155 1.72 -2.83 12.49
C ASN A 155 2.68 -3.99 12.78
N LEU A 156 3.88 -3.96 12.21
CA LEU A 156 4.84 -5.05 12.32
C LEU A 156 5.56 -5.10 13.67
N SER A 157 5.52 -4.01 14.46
CA SER A 157 6.16 -4.01 15.79
C SER A 157 5.40 -4.84 16.82
N ASP A 158 4.07 -4.91 16.71
CA ASP A 158 3.19 -5.59 17.66
C ASP A 158 2.23 -6.59 16.99
N MET A 159 2.32 -6.72 15.66
CA MET A 159 1.49 -7.58 14.82
C MET A 159 -0.02 -7.28 14.89
N SER A 160 -0.40 -6.12 15.42
CA SER A 160 -1.80 -5.73 15.54
C SER A 160 -2.40 -5.33 14.19
N LEU A 161 -3.65 -5.77 13.95
CA LEU A 161 -4.39 -5.51 12.72
C LEU A 161 -5.43 -4.43 12.94
N HIS A 162 -5.34 -3.39 12.14
CA HIS A 162 -6.19 -2.21 12.18
C HIS A 162 -6.96 -2.04 10.88
N GLU A 163 -8.02 -1.26 10.95
CA GLU A 163 -8.86 -0.94 9.80
C GLU A 163 -9.43 0.46 9.94
N PHE A 164 -9.59 1.13 8.79
CA PHE A 164 -10.36 2.34 8.67
C PHE A 164 -11.13 2.34 7.34
N THR A 165 -12.36 2.86 7.38
CA THR A 165 -13.24 2.95 6.20
C THR A 165 -13.23 4.38 5.67
N ILE A 166 -13.16 4.51 4.35
CA ILE A 166 -13.23 5.79 3.64
C ILE A 166 -14.28 5.71 2.52
N PRO A 167 -14.80 6.86 2.05
CA PRO A 167 -15.73 6.87 0.93
C PRO A 167 -15.15 6.22 -0.32
N GLU A 168 -16.01 5.66 -1.18
CA GLU A 168 -15.60 5.12 -2.48
C GLU A 168 -14.82 6.18 -3.27
N HIS A 169 -13.75 5.72 -3.94
CA HIS A 169 -12.85 6.53 -4.77
C HIS A 169 -12.05 7.62 -4.04
N TYR A 170 -12.25 7.84 -2.73
CA TYR A 170 -11.57 8.90 -2.01
C TYR A 170 -10.04 8.73 -2.03
N PHE A 171 -9.55 7.50 -1.86
CA PHE A 171 -8.11 7.23 -1.98
C PHE A 171 -7.60 7.58 -3.38
N ASP A 172 -8.35 7.18 -4.42
CA ASP A 172 -7.94 7.36 -5.82
C ASP A 172 -7.84 8.85 -6.18
N ASP A 173 -8.78 9.66 -5.71
CA ASP A 173 -8.78 11.10 -5.91
C ASP A 173 -7.56 11.76 -5.24
N VAL A 174 -7.27 11.42 -3.98
CA VAL A 174 -6.11 11.94 -3.24
C VAL A 174 -4.80 11.50 -3.89
N ALA A 175 -4.70 10.24 -4.31
CA ALA A 175 -3.53 9.71 -5.00
C ALA A 175 -3.28 10.43 -6.35
N ARG A 176 -4.33 10.72 -7.12
CA ARG A 176 -4.21 11.50 -8.35
C ARG A 176 -3.79 12.95 -8.10
N MET A 177 -4.26 13.57 -7.02
CA MET A 177 -3.76 14.89 -6.59
C MET A 177 -2.27 14.87 -6.26
N PHE A 178 -1.80 13.84 -5.55
CA PHE A 178 -0.37 13.66 -5.25
C PHE A 178 0.44 13.51 -6.54
N LEU A 179 0.00 12.69 -7.50
CA LEU A 179 0.67 12.52 -8.79
C LEU A 179 0.72 13.85 -9.57
N TYR A 180 -0.36 14.64 -9.55
CA TYR A 180 -0.38 15.93 -10.20
C TYR A 180 0.61 16.92 -9.56
N GLU A 181 0.62 17.05 -8.23
CA GLU A 181 1.48 18.00 -7.53
C GLU A 181 2.95 17.58 -7.54
N SER A 182 3.26 16.29 -7.40
CA SER A 182 4.64 15.79 -7.41
C SER A 182 5.35 15.98 -8.76
N ASN A 183 4.63 15.94 -9.87
CA ASN A 183 5.17 16.22 -11.21
C ASN A 183 5.55 17.69 -11.45
N ARG A 184 5.20 18.60 -10.53
CA ARG A 184 5.50 20.03 -10.64
C ARG A 184 6.79 20.43 -9.92
N ILE A 185 7.46 19.49 -9.25
CA ILE A 185 8.57 19.75 -8.32
C ILE A 185 9.95 19.59 -8.97
#